data_AF-A0A345YAT4-F1
#
_entry.id   AF-A0A345YAT4-F1
#
_cell.length_a   1.000
_cell.length_b   1.000
_cell.length_c   1.000
_cell.angle_alpha   90.00
_cell.angle_beta   90.00
_cell.angle_gamma   90.00
#
_symmetry.space_group_name_H-M   'P 1'
#
loop_
_entity.id
_entity.type
_entity.pdbx_description
1 polymer ?
#
loop_
_entity_poly.entity_id
_entity_poly.type
_entity_poly.pdbx_seq_one_letter_code
_entity_poly.pdbx_strand_id
1 'polypeptide(L)' 'MTDTLSTAERSKRMGLVRSRDTKPEMIIRRLVHSMGYRYRLHAPELPGRPDLVFRPRKRVVFVHDCSAYHRLRSE' A
#
# COMPACT_ATOMS: atom_id res chain seq x y z
N MET A 1 -19.94 -11.93 -13.83
CA MET A 1 -19.41 -10.55 -13.86
C MET A 1 -18.66 -10.38 -15.17
N THR A 2 -19.05 -9.41 -16.00
CA THR A 2 -18.44 -9.20 -17.32
C THR A 2 -17.38 -8.10 -17.18
N ASP A 3 -16.17 -8.37 -17.65
CA ASP A 3 -15.15 -7.33 -17.80
C ASP A 3 -15.69 -6.25 -18.73
N THR A 4 -15.79 -5.02 -18.23
CA THR A 4 -16.23 -3.86 -19.01
C THR A 4 -15.11 -3.28 -19.86
N LEU A 5 -13.87 -3.78 -19.70
CA LEU A 5 -12.69 -3.29 -20.41
C LEU A 5 -12.23 -4.30 -21.46
N SER A 6 -11.69 -3.78 -22.56
CA SER A 6 -10.90 -4.59 -23.49
C SER A 6 -9.58 -5.03 -22.85
N THR A 7 -8.98 -6.11 -23.37
CA THR A 7 -7.68 -6.62 -22.90
C THR A 7 -6.59 -5.54 -22.90
N ALA A 8 -6.58 -4.66 -23.91
CA ALA A 8 -5.60 -3.57 -24.02
C ALA A 8 -5.82 -2.50 -22.93
N GLU A 9 -7.07 -2.11 -22.68
CA GLU A 9 -7.42 -1.14 -21.64
C GLU A 9 -7.11 -1.68 -20.24
N ARG A 10 -7.38 -2.96 -20.00
CA ARG A 10 -7.01 -3.65 -18.77
C ARG A 10 -5.50 -3.64 -18.56
N SER A 11 -4.72 -4.03 -19.58
CA SER A 11 -3.26 -4.05 -19.51
C SER A 11 -2.69 -2.67 -19.21
N LYS A 12 -3.19 -1.63 -19.90
CA LYS A 12 -2.81 -0.23 -19.63
C LYS A 12 -3.15 0.19 -18.21
N ARG A 13 -4.34 -0.17 -17.70
CA ARG A 13 -4.79 0.18 -16.35
C ARG A 13 -3.99 -0.53 -15.26
N MET A 14 -3.70 -1.82 -15.45
CA MET A 14 -2.86 -2.60 -14.55
C MET A 14 -1.41 -2.10 -14.53
N GLY A 15 -0.88 -1.64 -15.66
CA GLY A 15 0.45 -1.02 -15.73
C GLY A 15 0.59 0.30 -14.95
N LEU A 16 -0.52 0.97 -14.61
CA LEU A 16 -0.52 2.16 -13.77
C LEU A 16 -0.51 1.83 -12.26
N VAL A 17 -0.82 0.59 -11.89
CA VAL A 17 -0.81 0.17 -10.48
C VAL A 17 0.64 0.02 -10.04
N ARG A 18 1.09 0.96 -9.19
CA ARG A 18 2.43 0.92 -8.61
C ARG A 18 2.46 -0.07 -7.45
N SER A 19 3.54 -0.83 -7.35
CA SER A 19 3.80 -1.77 -6.26
C SER A 19 4.45 -1.13 -5.03
N ARG A 20 4.84 0.15 -5.11
CA ARG A 20 5.55 0.91 -4.08
C ARG A 20 5.22 2.40 -4.17
N ASP A 21 5.43 3.12 -3.07
CA ASP A 21 5.14 4.54 -2.93
C ASP A 21 3.68 4.87 -3.30
N THR A 22 2.77 3.97 -2.94
CA THR A 22 1.35 4.17 -3.20
C THR A 22 0.82 5.32 -2.35
N LYS A 23 -0.31 5.90 -2.74
CA LYS A 23 -0.91 7.02 -2.01
C LYS A 23 -1.10 6.71 -0.51
N PRO A 24 -1.67 5.56 -0.09
CA PRO A 24 -1.80 5.25 1.34
C PRO A 24 -0.46 5.05 2.03
N GLU A 25 0.52 4.42 1.37
CA GLU A 25 1.88 4.27 1.91
C GLU A 25 2.50 5.65 2.22
N MET A 26 2.37 6.58 1.27
CA MET A 26 2.88 7.95 1.43
C MET A 26 2.18 8.74 2.52
N ILE A 27 0.86 8.56 2.69
CA ILE A 27 0.10 9.20 3.78
C ILE A 27 0.60 8.70 5.13
N ILE A 28 0.72 7.38 5.30
CA ILE A 28 1.21 6.79 6.56
C ILE A 28 2.63 7.27 6.83
N ARG A 29 3.53 7.22 5.84
CA ARG A 29 4.92 7.70 5.95
C ARG A 29 5.03 9.14 6.44
N ARG A 30 4.18 10.04 5.93
CA ARG A 30 4.11 11.44 6.37
C ARG A 30 3.59 11.55 7.79
N LEU A 31 2.54 10.80 8.14
CA LEU A 31 1.93 10.80 9.47
C LEU A 31 2.90 10.33 10.56
N VAL A 32 3.55 9.17 10.37
CA VAL A 32 4.53 8.69 11.36
C VAL A 32 5.74 9.60 11.45
N HIS A 33 6.18 10.20 10.34
CA HIS A 33 7.25 11.18 10.36
C HIS A 33 6.86 12.45 11.13
N SER A 34 5.65 12.99 10.92
CA SER A 34 5.16 14.17 11.65
C SER A 34 4.96 13.90 13.15
N MET A 35 4.68 12.66 13.53
CA MET A 35 4.62 12.21 14.92
C MET A 35 6.00 11.98 15.56
N GLY A 36 7.10 12.20 14.82
CA GLY A 36 8.47 12.03 15.32
C GLY A 36 8.96 10.57 15.35
N TYR A 37 8.23 9.64 14.74
CA TYR A 37 8.66 8.25 14.66
C TYR A 37 9.72 8.07 13.57
N ARG A 38 10.86 7.50 13.96
CA ARG A 38 11.86 6.98 13.03
C ARG A 38 11.47 5.58 12.59
N TYR A 39 11.46 5.36 11.28
CA TYR A 39 11.20 4.07 10.66
C TYR A 39 12.26 3.76 9.60
N ARG A 40 12.40 2.47 9.28
CA ARG A 40 13.10 2.01 8.08
C ARG A 40 12.06 1.51 7.08
N LEU A 41 12.31 1.81 5.81
CA LEU A 41 11.52 1.29 4.70
C LEU A 41 12.12 -0.03 4.24
N HIS A 42 11.25 -0.95 3.83
CA HIS A 42 11.60 -2.22 3.17
C HIS A 42 12.73 -2.97 3.88
N ALA A 43 12.38 -3.76 4.89
CA ALA A 43 13.33 -4.67 5.54
C ALA A 43 13.29 -6.05 4.86
N PRO A 44 14.16 -6.34 3.87
CA PRO A 44 14.22 -7.67 3.24
C PRO A 44 14.66 -8.75 4.24
N GLU A 45 15.30 -8.36 5.34
CA GLU A 45 15.71 -9.26 6.41
C GLU A 45 14.53 -9.82 7.24
N LEU A 46 13.32 -9.28 7.07
CA LEU A 46 12.13 -9.70 7.80
C LEU A 46 11.17 -10.50 6.91
N PRO A 47 10.53 -11.56 7.45
CA PRO A 47 9.53 -12.33 6.70
C PRO A 47 8.36 -11.42 6.29
N GLY A 48 7.89 -11.58 5.05
CA GLY A 48 6.77 -10.82 4.50
C GLY A 48 7.11 -9.43 3.95
N ARG A 49 8.37 -8.97 4.04
CA ARG A 49 8.82 -7.65 3.51
C ARG A 49 7.92 -6.49 3.96
N PRO A 50 7.87 -6.18 5.27
CA PRO A 50 7.06 -5.07 5.79
C PRO A 50 7.46 -3.73 5.18
N ASP A 51 6.46 -2.87 4.95
CA ASP A 51 6.65 -1.54 4.36
C ASP A 51 7.36 -0.59 5.32
N LEU A 52 6.96 -0.63 6.60
CA LEU A 52 7.48 0.24 7.65
C LEU A 52 7.94 -0.60 8.85
N VAL A 53 9.20 -0.39 9.25
CA VAL A 53 9.82 -1.12 10.37
C VAL A 53 10.28 -0.16 11.45
N PHE A 54 9.77 -0.37 12.67
CA PHE A 54 10.11 0.39 13.87
C PHE A 54 10.99 -0.46 14.79
N ARG A 55 12.28 -0.53 14.48
CA ARG A 55 13.28 -1.33 15.24
C ARG A 55 13.27 -1.07 16.76
N PRO A 56 13.32 0.18 17.26
CA PRO A 56 13.32 0.44 18.70
C PRO A 56 12.05 -0.05 19.42
N ARG A 57 10.93 -0.12 18.69
CA ARG A 57 9.62 -0.50 19.23
C ARG A 57 9.27 -1.96 18.95
N LYS A 58 10.12 -2.68 18.19
CA LYS A 58 9.87 -4.05 17.72
C LYS A 58 8.49 -4.20 17.06
N ARG A 59 8.07 -3.20 16.27
CA ARG A 59 6.81 -3.19 15.52
C ARG A 59 7.05 -3.08 14.02
N VAL A 60 6.15 -3.67 13.24
CA VAL A 60 6.12 -3.60 11.77
C VAL A 60 4.72 -3.21 11.31
N VAL A 61 4.61 -2.53 10.18
CA VAL A 61 3.34 -2.17 9.55
C VAL A 61 3.37 -2.64 8.10
N PHE A 62 2.30 -3.33 7.71
CA PHE A 62 2.01 -3.75 6.34
C PHE A 62 0.90 -2.85 5.80
N VAL A 63 1.14 -2.22 4.66
CA VAL A 63 0.19 -1.35 3.97
C VAL A 63 -0.38 -2.15 2.80
N HIS A 64 -1.63 -2.60 2.95
CA HIS A 64 -2.34 -3.30 1.89
C HIS A 64 -3.24 -2.32 1.13
N ASP A 65 -2.94 -2.10 -0.15
CA ASP A 65 -3.86 -1.42 -1.06
C ASP A 65 -5.01 -2.37 -1.42
N CYS A 66 -6.17 -2.19 -0.78
CA CYS A 66 -7.39 -2.89 -1.20
C CYS A 66 -7.92 -2.24 -2.48
N SER A 67 -7.57 -2.85 -3.62
CA SER A 67 -8.04 -2.43 -4.96
C SER A 67 -9.43 -2.98 -5.31
N ALA A 68 -10.01 -3.83 -4.46
CA ALA A 68 -11.31 -4.44 -4.67
C ALA A 68 -12.45 -3.49 -4.25
N TYR A 69 -13.13 -2.91 -5.24
CA TYR A 69 -14.53 -2.44 -5.21
C TYR A 69 -15.17 -2.24 -3.81
N HIS A 70 -14.85 -1.15 -3.11
CA HIS A 70 -15.76 -0.67 -2.06
C HIS A 70 -16.97 0.00 -2.72
N ARG A 71 -17.97 -0.81 -3.09
CA ARG A 71 -19.34 -0.33 -3.24
C ARG A 71 -19.87 -0.09 -1.82
N LEU A 72 -19.68 1.11 -1.31
CA LEU A 72 -20.45 1.58 -0.16
C LEU A 72 -21.90 1.66 -0.62
N ARG A 73 -22.69 0.59 -0.41
CA ARG A 73 -24.15 0.73 -0.31
C ARG A 73 -24.41 1.36 1.06
N SER A 74 -24.63 2.66 1.06
CA SER A 74 -25.42 3.32 2.10
C SER A 74 -26.89 3.14 1.73
N GLU A 75 -27.58 2.25 2.45
CA GLU A 75 -29.04 2.31 2.67
C GLU A 75 -29.26 2.33 4.18
#